data_AF-A0A957ALB0-F1
#
_entry.id   AF-A0A957ALB0-F1
#
_cell.length_a   1.000
_cell.length_b   1.000
_cell.length_c   1.000
_cell.angle_alpha   90.00
_cell.angle_beta   90.00
_cell.angle_gamma   90.00
#
_symmetry.space_group_name_H-M   'P 1'
#
loop_
_entity.id
_entity.type
_entity.pdbx_description
1 polymer ?
#
loop_
_entity_poly.entity_id
_entity_poly.type
_entity_poly.pdbx_seq_one_letter_code
_entity_poly.pdbx_strand_id
1 'polypeptide(L)'
;MDELKAVGNPDGVRAASRVRMLPFREDLAETYAEALGARLELAPFQLPGRKVFQFLVEGEEGRPAAMITLWPSLRRVDAIGAGAAVVFTRVASVQVVEDAELLFRRESGEYLVVARGGKIVVRA
;
A
#
# COMPACT_ATOMS: atom_id res chain seq x y z
N MET A 1 -47.77 -28.09 14.72
CA MET A 1 -46.80 -28.59 13.72
C MET A 1 -46.72 -27.57 12.61
N ASP A 2 -45.62 -26.89 12.35
CA ASP A 2 -44.51 -26.41 13.17
C ASP A 2 -43.88 -25.34 12.27
N GLU A 3 -43.54 -24.18 12.84
CA GLU A 3 -42.73 -23.18 12.16
C GLU A 3 -41.31 -23.73 11.97
N LEU A 4 -40.64 -23.35 10.87
CA LEU A 4 -39.22 -22.98 10.89
C LEU A 4 -38.85 -22.24 9.61
N LYS A 5 -38.66 -20.93 9.76
CA LYS A 5 -37.86 -20.09 8.86
C LYS A 5 -36.41 -20.57 8.86
N ALA A 6 -35.79 -20.56 7.70
CA ALA A 6 -34.35 -20.35 7.58
C ALA A 6 -34.10 -19.23 6.56
N VAL A 7 -33.99 -18.01 7.10
CA VAL A 7 -33.23 -16.90 6.49
C VAL A 7 -31.75 -17.23 6.66
N GLY A 8 -30.96 -17.12 5.59
CA GLY A 8 -29.53 -17.45 5.64
C GLY A 8 -28.72 -16.87 4.47
N ASN A 9 -28.53 -15.55 4.50
CA ASN A 9 -27.39 -14.73 4.07
C ASN A 9 -26.79 -14.85 2.63
N PRO A 10 -26.73 -13.75 1.85
CA PRO A 10 -25.98 -13.67 0.58
C PRO A 10 -24.46 -13.41 0.72
N ASP A 11 -23.88 -13.46 1.92
CA ASP A 11 -22.45 -13.16 2.12
C ASP A 11 -21.60 -14.42 2.36
N GLY A 12 -20.83 -14.81 1.35
CA GLY A 12 -19.75 -15.80 1.46
C GLY A 12 -19.23 -16.12 0.06
N VAL A 13 -18.14 -15.53 -0.41
CA VAL A 13 -16.79 -15.59 0.16
C VAL A 13 -16.08 -14.26 -0.14
N ARG A 14 -15.90 -13.38 0.85
CA ARG A 14 -14.78 -12.44 0.79
C ARG A 14 -13.53 -13.30 0.98
N ALA A 15 -12.80 -13.56 -0.10
CA ALA A 15 -11.51 -14.22 -0.04
C ALA A 15 -10.70 -13.56 1.08
N ALA A 16 -10.27 -14.33 2.08
CA ALA A 16 -9.45 -13.80 3.16
C ALA A 16 -8.22 -13.14 2.53
N SER A 17 -8.12 -11.80 2.58
CA SER A 17 -7.01 -11.09 1.95
C SER A 17 -5.71 -11.63 2.52
N ARG A 18 -4.83 -12.15 1.66
CA ARG A 18 -3.60 -12.79 2.10
C ARG A 18 -2.65 -11.72 2.65
N VAL A 19 -2.49 -11.66 3.97
CA VAL A 19 -1.54 -10.74 4.59
C VAL A 19 -0.13 -11.31 4.49
N ARG A 20 0.82 -10.54 3.93
CA ARG A 20 2.24 -10.91 3.81
C ARG A 20 3.11 -9.86 4.47
N MET A 21 4.13 -10.27 5.22
CA MET A 21 5.17 -9.37 5.72
C MET A 21 6.42 -9.54 4.87
N LEU A 22 6.83 -8.48 4.19
CA LEU A 22 7.93 -8.47 3.24
C LEU A 22 9.02 -7.47 3.68
N PRO A 23 10.31 -7.75 3.44
CA PRO A 23 11.37 -6.76 3.67
C PRO A 23 11.27 -5.62 2.64
N PHE A 24 11.54 -4.37 3.05
CA PHE A 24 11.50 -3.25 2.10
C PHE A 24 12.72 -3.25 1.17
N ARG A 25 12.56 -3.84 -0.02
CA ARG A 25 13.61 -4.06 -1.03
C ARG A 25 13.17 -3.67 -2.44
N GLU A 26 14.17 -3.43 -3.30
CA GLU A 26 13.99 -3.05 -4.71
C GLU A 26 13.29 -4.14 -5.54
N ASP A 27 13.66 -5.41 -5.34
CA ASP A 27 13.12 -6.56 -6.09
C ASP A 27 11.65 -6.88 -5.76
N LEU A 28 11.07 -6.22 -4.77
CA LEU A 28 9.67 -6.38 -4.35
C LEU A 28 8.81 -5.15 -4.66
N ALA A 29 9.37 -4.14 -5.34
CA ALA A 29 8.66 -2.90 -5.63
C ALA A 29 7.36 -3.13 -6.44
N GLU A 30 7.39 -4.05 -7.41
CA GLU A 30 6.21 -4.38 -8.24
C GLU A 30 5.09 -4.94 -7.37
N THR A 31 5.43 -5.87 -6.47
CA THR A 31 4.47 -6.48 -5.54
C THR A 31 3.75 -5.44 -4.67
N TYR A 32 4.41 -4.35 -4.30
CA TYR A 32 3.77 -3.29 -3.52
C TYR A 32 2.74 -2.52 -4.36
N ALA A 33 3.08 -2.16 -5.61
CA ALA A 33 2.15 -1.48 -6.50
C ALA A 33 0.94 -2.36 -6.84
N GLU A 34 1.19 -3.64 -7.18
CA GLU A 34 0.16 -4.63 -7.51
C GLU A 34 -0.85 -4.80 -6.37
N ALA A 35 -0.41 -4.83 -5.11
CA ALA A 35 -1.30 -4.96 -3.96
C ALA A 35 -2.30 -3.81 -3.80
N LEU A 36 -2.05 -2.66 -4.42
CA LEU A 36 -2.95 -1.52 -4.47
C LEU A 36 -3.69 -1.41 -5.82
N GLY A 37 -3.51 -2.38 -6.71
CA GLY A 37 -4.03 -2.34 -8.09
C GLY A 37 -3.34 -1.28 -8.96
N ALA A 38 -2.15 -0.84 -8.56
CA ALA A 38 -1.40 0.20 -9.25
C ALA A 38 -0.32 -0.39 -10.15
N ARG A 39 0.06 0.38 -11.18
CA ARG A 39 1.20 0.05 -12.05
C ARG A 39 2.47 0.70 -11.51
N LEU A 40 3.54 -0.07 -11.38
CA LEU A 40 4.86 0.47 -11.03
C LEU A 40 5.53 1.12 -12.23
N GLU A 41 6.17 2.26 -11.98
CA GLU A 41 7.00 2.97 -12.94
C GLU A 41 8.34 3.35 -12.32
N LEU A 42 9.36 3.58 -13.16
CA LEU A 42 10.55 4.29 -12.72
C LEU A 42 10.20 5.77 -12.54
N ALA A 43 10.64 6.34 -11.42
CA ALA A 43 10.51 7.78 -11.22
C ALA A 43 11.36 8.55 -12.25
N PRO A 44 10.96 9.78 -12.64
CA PRO A 44 11.70 10.60 -13.60
C PRO A 44 13.04 11.12 -13.04
N PHE A 45 13.32 10.86 -11.76
CA PHE A 45 14.56 11.15 -11.07
C PHE A 45 15.11 9.87 -10.43
N GLN A 46 16.42 9.77 -10.38
CA GLN A 46 17.13 8.58 -9.90
C GLN A 46 18.32 9.01 -9.04
N LEU A 47 18.78 8.12 -8.16
CA LEU A 47 20.06 8.29 -7.50
C LEU A 47 21.15 7.60 -8.35
N PRO A 48 22.43 8.02 -8.25
CA PRO A 48 23.51 7.38 -8.99
C PRO A 48 23.54 5.86 -8.76
N GLY A 49 23.22 5.10 -9.81
CA GLY A 49 23.21 3.63 -9.79
C GLY A 49 22.11 2.98 -8.93
N ARG A 50 21.08 3.71 -8.49
CA ARG A 50 19.97 3.15 -7.69
C ARG A 50 18.63 3.55 -8.27
N LYS A 51 17.71 2.58 -8.31
CA LYS A 51 16.36 2.80 -8.80
C LYS A 51 15.48 3.48 -7.76
N VAL A 52 14.64 4.38 -8.25
CA VAL A 52 13.54 5.02 -7.56
C VAL A 52 12.30 4.72 -8.38
N PHE A 53 11.25 4.27 -7.70
CA PHE A 53 10.01 3.88 -8.34
C PHE A 53 8.88 4.79 -7.89
N GLN A 54 7.87 4.92 -8.73
CA GLN A 54 6.64 5.61 -8.40
C GLN A 54 5.43 4.80 -8.87
N PHE A 55 4.32 4.95 -8.19
CA PHE A 55 3.03 4.49 -8.68
C PHE A 55 1.92 5.41 -8.16
N LEU A 56 0.82 5.44 -8.91
CA LEU A 56 -0.37 6.21 -8.56
C LEU A 56 -1.40 5.28 -7.94
N VAL A 57 -1.92 5.66 -6.77
CA VAL A 57 -3.07 5.00 -6.16
C VAL A 57 -4.32 5.69 -6.68
N GLU A 58 -5.17 4.93 -7.36
CA GLU A 58 -6.43 5.42 -7.88
C GLU A 58 -7.37 5.85 -6.74
N GLY A 59 -8.03 6.98 -6.95
CA GLY A 59 -9.15 7.48 -6.16
C GLY A 59 -10.48 7.24 -6.85
N GLU A 60 -11.47 8.07 -6.51
CA GLU A 60 -12.78 8.05 -7.17
C GLU A 60 -12.72 8.69 -8.57
N GLU A 61 -13.64 8.29 -9.45
CA GLU A 61 -13.82 8.85 -10.79
C GLU A 61 -12.56 8.82 -11.68
N GLY A 62 -11.65 7.86 -11.45
CA GLY A 62 -10.43 7.69 -12.24
C GLY A 62 -9.37 8.76 -11.99
N ARG A 63 -9.49 9.57 -10.94
CA ARG A 63 -8.47 10.55 -10.54
C ARG A 63 -7.51 9.92 -9.53
N PRO A 64 -6.18 10.09 -9.67
CA PRO A 64 -5.23 9.63 -8.66
C PRO A 64 -5.49 10.30 -7.30
N ALA A 65 -5.60 9.51 -6.24
CA ALA A 65 -5.78 10.01 -4.88
C ALA A 65 -4.45 10.21 -4.14
N ALA A 66 -3.43 9.41 -4.49
CA ALA A 66 -2.09 9.56 -3.97
C ALA A 66 -1.02 9.13 -4.98
N MET A 67 0.13 9.78 -4.92
CA MET A 67 1.37 9.34 -5.56
C MET A 67 2.30 8.80 -4.50
N ILE A 68 2.80 7.58 -4.72
CA ILE A 68 3.75 6.91 -3.84
C ILE A 68 5.09 6.81 -4.54
N THR A 69 6.14 7.32 -3.90
CA THR A 69 7.52 7.20 -4.38
C THR A 69 8.29 6.27 -3.46
N LEU A 70 8.80 5.18 -4.01
CA LEU A 70 9.62 4.20 -3.31
C LEU A 70 11.10 4.51 -3.52
N TRP A 71 11.84 4.64 -2.42
CA TRP A 71 13.29 4.76 -2.39
C TRP A 71 13.91 3.56 -1.65
N PRO A 72 13.94 2.36 -2.25
CA PRO A 72 14.40 1.16 -1.56
C PRO A 72 15.82 1.29 -1.00
N SER A 73 16.73 1.88 -1.78
CA SER A 73 18.13 2.09 -1.39
C SER A 73 18.30 3.03 -0.18
N LEU A 74 17.33 3.91 0.08
CA LEU A 74 17.33 4.83 1.22
C LEU A 74 16.41 4.37 2.37
N ARG A 75 15.75 3.22 2.23
CA ARG A 75 14.71 2.77 3.16
C ARG A 75 13.65 3.85 3.40
N ARG A 76 13.20 4.51 2.34
CA ARG A 76 12.28 5.66 2.39
C ARG A 76 11.10 5.46 1.46
N VAL A 77 9.95 5.94 1.89
CA VAL A 77 8.73 6.07 1.08
C VAL A 77 8.20 7.48 1.23
N ASP A 78 7.88 8.11 0.10
CA ASP A 78 7.12 9.35 0.08
C ASP A 78 5.69 9.04 -0.33
N ALA A 79 4.72 9.55 0.41
CA ALA A 79 3.31 9.41 0.10
C ALA A 79 2.70 10.82 0.02
N ILE A 80 2.21 11.20 -1.16
CA ILE A 80 1.66 12.53 -1.44
C ILE A 80 0.23 12.35 -1.92
N GLY A 81 -0.74 12.85 -1.16
CA GLY A 81 -2.16 12.85 -1.53
C GLY A 81 -2.82 14.18 -1.18
N ALA A 82 -4.12 14.29 -1.43
CA ALA A 82 -4.87 15.56 -1.35
C ALA A 82 -4.82 16.27 0.02
N GLY A 83 -4.54 15.57 1.11
CA GLY A 83 -4.50 16.14 2.46
C GLY A 83 -3.17 15.99 3.20
N ALA A 84 -2.17 15.32 2.62
CA ALA A 84 -0.92 15.03 3.32
C ALA A 84 0.24 14.78 2.33
N ALA A 85 1.42 15.29 2.68
CA ALA A 85 2.69 14.88 2.11
C ALA A 85 3.55 14.30 3.23
N VAL A 86 3.80 12.99 3.19
CA VAL A 86 4.54 12.26 4.20
C VAL A 86 5.84 11.75 3.60
N VAL A 87 6.96 12.08 4.25
CA VAL A 87 8.26 11.46 4.00
C VAL A 87 8.54 10.48 5.14
N PHE A 88 8.46 9.19 4.86
CA PHE A 88 8.60 8.14 5.85
C PHE A 88 9.92 7.36 5.64
N THR A 89 10.89 7.61 6.52
CA THR A 89 12.24 7.01 6.45
C THR A 89 12.40 5.81 7.38
N ARG A 90 13.54 5.11 7.23
CA ARG A 90 13.94 3.94 8.02
C ARG A 90 12.96 2.76 7.93
N VAL A 91 12.31 2.62 6.78
CA VAL A 91 11.39 1.50 6.50
C VAL A 91 12.18 0.20 6.54
N ALA A 92 11.75 -0.73 7.39
CA ALA A 92 12.33 -2.06 7.54
C ALA A 92 11.55 -3.10 6.76
N SER A 93 10.23 -3.07 6.87
CA SER A 93 9.34 -4.05 6.29
C SER A 93 8.06 -3.39 5.77
N VAL A 94 7.38 -4.10 4.89
CA VAL A 94 6.05 -3.76 4.38
C VAL A 94 5.12 -4.90 4.73
N GLN A 95 4.04 -4.61 5.43
CA GLN A 95 2.91 -5.52 5.52
C GLN A 95 2.01 -5.23 4.32
N VAL A 96 1.88 -6.23 3.45
CA VAL A 96 1.07 -6.19 2.24
C VAL A 96 -0.26 -6.87 2.55
N VAL A 97 -1.36 -6.12 2.39
CA VAL A 97 -2.71 -6.64 2.43
C VAL A 97 -3.24 -6.57 0.99
N GLU A 98 -3.29 -7.71 0.30
CA GLU A 98 -3.70 -7.77 -1.11
C GLU A 98 -5.02 -7.05 -1.35
N ASP A 99 -5.08 -6.30 -2.45
CA ASP A 99 -6.23 -5.53 -2.93
C ASP A 99 -6.75 -4.44 -1.96
N ALA A 100 -5.99 -4.12 -0.90
CA ALA A 100 -6.46 -3.27 0.20
C ALA A 100 -5.46 -2.18 0.61
N GLU A 101 -4.33 -2.53 1.23
CA GLU A 101 -3.42 -1.55 1.82
C GLU A 101 -1.98 -2.06 1.99
N LEU A 102 -1.06 -1.11 2.06
CA LEU A 102 0.33 -1.31 2.45
C LEU A 102 0.60 -0.64 3.78
N LEU A 103 1.28 -1.32 4.69
CA LEU A 103 1.82 -0.72 5.91
C LEU A 103 3.34 -0.78 5.88
N PHE A 104 3.98 0.36 5.65
CA PHE A 104 5.42 0.53 5.75
C PHE A 104 5.80 0.71 7.22
N ARG A 105 6.61 -0.19 7.76
CA ARG A 105 6.97 -0.22 9.19
C ARG A 105 8.44 0.10 9.41
N ARG A 106 8.73 0.83 10.49
CA ARG A 106 10.07 0.93 11.07
C ARG A 106 10.31 -0.22 12.04
N GLU A 107 11.58 -0.48 12.36
CA GLU A 107 11.97 -1.40 13.44
C GLU A 107 11.42 -0.97 14.81
N SER A 108 11.27 0.34 15.03
CA SER A 108 10.78 0.94 16.26
C SER A 108 9.25 0.82 16.45
N GLY A 109 8.51 0.37 15.43
CA GLY A 109 7.07 0.08 15.49
C GLY A 109 6.17 1.13 14.86
N GLU A 110 6.66 2.35 14.58
CA GLU A 110 5.92 3.36 13.81
C GLU A 110 5.65 2.86 12.40
N TYR A 111 4.54 3.33 11.83
CA TYR A 111 4.14 2.90 10.50
C TYR A 111 3.41 3.98 9.71
N LEU A 112 3.55 3.86 8.39
CA LEU A 112 2.80 4.58 7.38
C LEU A 112 1.88 3.59 6.69
N VAL A 113 0.57 3.88 6.67
CA VAL A 113 -0.43 3.15 5.89
C VAL A 113 -0.74 3.92 4.62
N VAL A 114 -0.74 3.21 3.49
CA VAL A 114 -1.28 3.67 2.22
C VAL A 114 -2.36 2.66 1.80
N ALA A 115 -3.61 3.09 1.80
CA ALA A 115 -4.72 2.25 1.37
C ALA A 115 -5.16 2.57 -0.05
N ARG A 116 -5.81 1.60 -0.68
CA ARG A 116 -6.59 1.80 -1.91
C ARG A 116 -7.58 2.95 -1.70
N GLY A 117 -7.79 3.77 -2.73
CA GLY A 117 -8.50 5.05 -2.59
C GLY A 117 -7.63 6.20 -2.04
N GLY A 118 -6.34 5.97 -1.81
CA GLY A 118 -5.34 6.99 -1.51
C GLY A 118 -5.36 7.54 -0.09
N LYS A 119 -5.98 6.84 0.86
CA LYS A 119 -5.91 7.22 2.27
C LYS A 119 -4.49 7.01 2.81
N ILE A 120 -3.92 8.07 3.37
CA ILE A 120 -2.59 8.08 3.97
C ILE A 120 -2.74 8.27 5.48
N VAL A 121 -2.17 7.37 6.28
CA VAL A 121 -2.18 7.47 7.75
C VAL A 121 -0.78 7.23 8.29
N VAL A 122 -0.32 8.09 9.19
CA VAL A 122 0.93 7.90 9.91
C VAL A 122 0.62 7.67 11.38
N ARG A 123 1.29 6.67 11.96
CA ARG A 123 1.31 6.48 13.40
C ARG A 123 2.75 6.49 13.89
N ALA A 124 3.01 7.41 14.82
CA ALA A 124 4.27 7.53 15.54
C ALA A 124 4.21 6.82 16.89
#